data_AF-A0A8W8IRI0-F1
#
_entry.id   AF-A0A8W8IRI0-F1
#
_cell.length_a   1.000
_cell.length_b   1.000
_cell.length_c   1.000
_cell.angle_alpha   90.00
_cell.angle_beta   90.00
_cell.angle_gamma   90.00
#
_symmetry.space_group_name_H-M   'P 1'
#
loop_
_entity.id
_entity.type
_entity.pdbx_description
1 polymer ?
#
loop_
_entity_poly.entity_id
_entity_poly.type
_entity_poly.pdbx_seq_one_letter_code
_entity_poly.pdbx_strand_id
1 'polypeptide(L)'
;MSEYDAVQKGSLKLKGVSDHKIKKKKKKKSKEKDAMKVFDQITSHSKNTDEDKTQHQELRDIRTKAEIAADKAREKRKAAEIIEKASKTHKERIMDFNSQLDNLSEHFDIPKVSWTK
;
A
#
# COMPACT_ATOMS: atom_id res chain seq x y z
N MET A 1 29.72 -10.12 -20.93
CA MET A 1 29.81 -9.20 -19.77
C MET A 1 28.42 -9.10 -19.16
N SER A 2 28.30 -9.13 -17.83
CA SER A 2 26.99 -9.12 -17.13
C SER A 2 26.43 -7.69 -17.08
N GLU A 3 25.12 -7.55 -17.31
CA GLU A 3 24.37 -6.29 -17.31
C GLU A 3 24.43 -5.52 -15.98
N TYR A 4 24.88 -6.16 -14.90
CA TYR A 4 24.94 -5.59 -13.55
C TYR A 4 26.32 -5.09 -13.12
N ASP A 5 27.32 -5.10 -14.00
CA ASP A 5 28.66 -4.62 -13.65
C ASP A 5 28.71 -3.09 -13.43
N ALA A 6 27.83 -2.34 -14.09
CA ALA A 6 27.81 -0.87 -14.02
C ALA A 6 26.96 -0.30 -12.85
N VAL A 7 26.35 -1.14 -12.02
CA VAL A 7 25.48 -0.67 -10.94
C VAL A 7 26.32 -0.15 -9.77
N GLN A 8 26.08 1.09 -9.32
CA GLN A 8 26.72 1.64 -8.13
C GLN A 8 26.33 0.84 -6.88
N LYS A 9 27.28 0.05 -6.37
CA LYS A 9 27.13 -0.71 -5.12
C LYS A 9 27.55 0.18 -3.95
N GLY A 10 26.59 0.88 -3.34
CA GLY A 10 26.84 1.75 -2.19
C GLY A 10 25.56 2.31 -1.56
N SER A 11 25.66 2.84 -0.34
CA SER A 11 24.54 3.49 0.33
C SER A 11 24.12 4.76 -0.41
N LEU A 12 22.83 4.92 -0.69
CA LEU A 12 22.26 6.09 -1.36
C LEU A 12 22.62 7.39 -0.60
N LYS A 13 23.36 8.29 -1.26
CA LYS A 13 23.71 9.60 -0.73
C LYS A 13 22.77 10.65 -1.32
N LEU A 14 21.96 11.29 -0.47
CA LEU A 14 21.08 12.38 -0.88
C LEU A 14 21.79 13.73 -0.66
N LYS A 15 21.69 14.61 -1.65
CA LYS A 15 22.27 15.96 -1.59
C LYS A 15 21.49 16.79 -0.55
N GLY A 16 22.20 17.37 0.43
CA GLY A 16 21.61 18.22 1.47
C GLY A 16 21.51 17.60 2.87
N VAL A 17 21.93 16.34 3.07
CA VAL A 17 21.95 15.70 4.40
C VAL A 17 23.41 15.51 4.84
N SER A 18 23.84 16.20 5.90
CA SER A 18 25.24 16.30 6.33
C SER A 18 25.80 15.06 7.05
N ASP A 19 24.96 14.11 7.46
CA ASP A 19 25.40 13.03 8.35
C ASP A 19 25.01 11.63 7.86
N HIS A 20 26.01 10.87 7.38
CA HIS A 20 25.85 9.51 6.85
C HIS A 20 26.16 8.39 7.86
N LYS A 21 26.14 8.65 9.17
CA LYS A 21 26.45 7.64 10.20
C LYS A 21 25.18 6.97 10.75
N ILE A 22 24.73 5.89 10.10
CA ILE A 22 23.72 4.99 10.69
C ILE A 22 24.41 4.14 11.78
N LYS A 23 24.37 4.62 13.03
CA LYS A 23 24.79 3.82 14.20
C LYS A 23 23.80 2.67 14.40
N LYS A 24 24.22 1.43 14.14
CA LYS A 24 23.44 0.22 14.51
C LYS A 24 23.32 0.14 16.05
N LYS A 25 22.22 0.64 16.62
CA LYS A 25 21.85 0.41 18.03
C LYS A 25 21.05 -0.89 18.18
N LYS A 26 21.47 -1.75 19.12
CA LYS A 26 20.71 -2.92 19.60
C LYS A 26 19.32 -2.46 20.10
N LYS A 27 18.26 -3.12 19.62
CA LYS A 27 16.85 -2.84 19.93
C LYS A 27 16.40 -3.63 21.15
N LYS A 28 15.70 -2.98 22.09
CA LYS A 28 14.47 -3.45 22.77
C LYS A 28 14.02 -2.43 23.84
N LYS A 29 13.62 -1.22 23.42
CA LYS A 29 12.69 -0.28 24.12
C LYS A 29 12.43 1.03 23.36
N SER A 30 13.22 1.37 22.34
CA SER A 30 13.10 2.66 21.63
C SER A 30 12.08 2.68 20.47
N LYS A 31 11.63 1.51 19.99
CA LYS A 31 10.86 1.40 18.73
C LYS A 31 9.51 2.12 18.81
N GLU A 32 8.91 2.19 19.99
CA GLU A 32 7.63 2.86 20.24
C GLU A 32 7.78 4.39 20.31
N LYS A 33 8.85 4.89 20.97
CA LYS A 33 9.19 6.32 20.98
C LYS A 33 9.59 6.83 19.59
N ASP A 34 10.28 6.00 18.81
CA ASP A 34 10.69 6.35 17.45
C ASP A 34 9.47 6.36 16.51
N ALA A 35 8.52 5.42 16.66
CA ALA A 35 7.27 5.41 15.90
C ALA A 35 6.38 6.61 16.24
N MET A 36 6.29 6.99 17.52
CA MET A 36 5.52 8.15 17.96
C MET A 36 6.13 9.47 17.46
N LYS A 37 7.46 9.58 17.42
CA LYS A 37 8.15 10.74 16.82
C LYS A 37 7.94 10.85 15.32
N VAL A 38 7.95 9.73 14.60
CA VAL A 38 7.66 9.71 13.16
C VAL A 38 6.20 10.12 12.91
N PHE A 39 5.25 9.64 13.71
CA PHE A 39 3.84 10.01 13.62
C PHE A 39 3.61 11.51 13.91
N ASP A 40 4.27 12.04 14.93
CA ASP A 40 4.19 13.45 15.33
C ASP A 40 4.86 14.37 14.28
N GLN A 41 5.94 13.91 13.66
CA GLN A 41 6.60 14.62 12.55
C GLN A 41 5.75 14.65 11.28
N ILE A 42 5.04 13.55 10.95
CA ILE A 42 4.09 13.50 9.82
C ILE A 42 2.88 14.39 10.09
N THR A 43 2.36 14.38 11.32
CA THR A 43 1.19 15.16 11.73
C THR A 43 1.49 16.66 11.76
N SER A 44 2.70 17.06 12.17
CA SER A 44 3.15 18.46 12.13
C SER A 44 3.44 18.96 10.71
N HIS A 45 4.00 18.13 9.83
CA HIS A 45 4.18 18.50 8.42
C HIS A 45 2.84 18.64 7.68
N SER A 46 1.81 17.89 8.09
CA SER A 46 0.45 18.06 7.56
C SER A 46 -0.26 19.32 8.06
N LYS A 47 0.21 19.95 9.15
CA LYS A 47 -0.37 21.20 9.70
C LYS A 47 0.36 22.45 9.21
N ASN A 48 1.62 22.33 8.81
CA ASN A 48 2.43 23.46 8.30
C ASN A 48 2.17 23.77 6.81
N THR A 49 1.32 23.01 6.13
CA THR A 49 0.84 23.34 4.77
C THR A 49 -0.42 24.23 4.78
N ASP A 50 -0.90 24.67 5.96
CA ASP A 50 -2.12 25.47 6.12
C ASP A 50 -1.88 26.92 6.55
N GLU A 51 -0.63 27.41 6.51
CA GLU A 51 -0.25 28.78 6.90
C GLU A 51 0.19 29.69 5.74
N ASP A 52 -0.34 29.48 4.53
CA ASP A 52 -0.39 30.51 3.48
C ASP A 52 -1.85 30.92 3.20
N LYS A 53 -2.44 31.61 4.19
CA LYS A 53 -3.79 32.18 4.14
C LYS A 53 -3.86 33.51 3.39
N THR A 54 -3.44 33.54 2.13
CA THR A 54 -3.65 34.73 1.28
C THR A 54 -4.03 34.42 -0.16
N GLN A 55 -4.84 33.40 -0.47
CA GLN A 55 -5.74 33.38 -1.64
C GLN A 55 -6.96 32.46 -1.38
N HIS A 56 -7.89 32.90 -0.53
CA HIS A 56 -9.24 32.32 -0.44
C HIS A 56 -10.08 32.73 -1.66
N GLN A 57 -9.63 32.39 -2.88
CA GLN A 57 -10.59 32.04 -3.91
C GLN A 57 -11.00 30.62 -3.57
N GLU A 58 -12.25 30.42 -3.19
CA GLU A 58 -12.83 29.09 -3.08
C GLU A 58 -12.33 28.24 -4.24
N LEU A 59 -11.58 27.18 -3.95
CA LEU A 59 -11.30 26.10 -4.90
C LEU A 59 -12.66 25.46 -5.21
N ARG A 60 -13.46 26.14 -6.03
CA ARG A 60 -14.67 25.57 -6.59
C ARG A 60 -14.19 24.33 -7.32
N ASP A 61 -14.72 23.18 -6.92
CA ASP A 61 -14.40 21.93 -7.58
C ASP A 61 -14.73 22.09 -9.06
N ILE A 62 -13.68 22.15 -9.90
CA ILE A 62 -13.79 22.37 -11.35
C ILE A 62 -14.40 21.12 -12.01
N ARG A 63 -14.51 20.02 -11.26
CA ARG A 63 -15.09 18.77 -11.71
C ARG A 63 -16.55 18.92 -12.11
N THR A 64 -16.91 18.21 -13.16
CA THR A 64 -18.29 18.08 -13.60
C THR A 64 -19.12 17.32 -12.56
N LYS A 65 -20.45 17.51 -12.58
CA LYS A 65 -21.37 16.74 -11.71
C LYS A 65 -21.21 15.23 -11.88
N ALA A 66 -20.88 14.77 -13.09
CA ALA A 66 -20.63 13.37 -13.39
C ALA A 66 -19.33 12.87 -12.74
N GLU A 67 -18.26 13.65 -12.80
CA GLU A 67 -16.98 13.33 -12.16
C GLU A 67 -17.12 13.25 -10.63
N ILE A 68 -17.80 14.23 -10.01
CA ILE A 68 -18.07 14.23 -8.57
C ILE A 68 -18.86 12.97 -8.16
N ALA A 69 -19.88 12.60 -8.93
CA ALA A 69 -20.67 11.40 -8.66
C ALA A 69 -19.84 10.11 -8.79
N ALA A 70 -18.98 10.03 -9.81
CA ALA A 70 -18.09 8.89 -10.03
C ALA A 70 -17.04 8.74 -8.91
N ASP A 71 -16.45 9.86 -8.47
CA ASP A 71 -15.50 9.87 -7.37
C ASP A 71 -16.15 9.44 -6.07
N LYS A 72 -17.32 9.97 -5.74
CA LYS A 72 -18.10 9.54 -4.57
C LYS A 72 -18.44 8.05 -4.62
N ALA A 73 -18.79 7.51 -5.79
CA ALA A 73 -19.02 6.08 -5.96
C ALA A 73 -17.74 5.25 -5.78
N ARG A 74 -16.60 5.73 -6.29
CA ARG A 74 -15.29 5.10 -6.12
C ARG A 74 -14.84 5.10 -4.66
N GLU A 75 -15.02 6.21 -3.95
CA GLU A 75 -14.72 6.32 -2.51
C GLU A 75 -15.55 5.34 -1.69
N LYS A 76 -16.86 5.24 -1.97
CA LYS A 76 -17.73 4.24 -1.34
C LYS A 76 -17.25 2.81 -1.56
N ARG A 77 -16.88 2.46 -2.80
CA ARG A 77 -16.34 1.11 -3.12
C ARG A 77 -15.02 0.84 -2.42
N LYS A 78 -14.10 1.82 -2.43
CA LYS A 78 -12.81 1.72 -1.74
C LYS A 78 -13.00 1.50 -0.24
N ALA A 79 -13.91 2.23 0.40
CA ALA A 79 -14.21 2.05 1.82
C ALA A 79 -14.69 0.63 2.13
N ALA A 80 -15.61 0.10 1.32
CA ALA A 80 -16.07 -1.29 1.45
C ALA A 80 -14.92 -2.31 1.23
N GLU A 81 -14.10 -2.11 0.20
CA GLU A 81 -12.97 -2.99 -0.12
C GLU A 81 -11.90 -2.98 0.99
N ILE A 82 -11.66 -1.82 1.62
CA ILE A 82 -10.74 -1.70 2.75
C ILE A 82 -11.26 -2.51 3.94
N ILE A 83 -12.56 -2.43 4.25
CA ILE A 83 -13.18 -3.20 5.34
C ILE A 83 -13.06 -4.70 5.06
N GLU A 84 -13.39 -5.15 3.84
CA GLU A 84 -13.27 -6.56 3.44
C GLU A 84 -11.83 -7.08 3.48
N LYS A 85 -10.85 -6.29 3.00
CA LYS A 85 -9.44 -6.68 3.05
C LYS A 85 -8.89 -6.73 4.48
N ALA A 86 -9.40 -5.86 5.35
CA ALA A 86 -9.02 -5.80 6.75
C ALA A 86 -9.68 -6.90 7.60
N SER A 87 -10.86 -7.41 7.19
CA SER A 87 -11.58 -8.44 7.93
C SER A 87 -10.83 -9.78 7.97
N LYS A 88 -10.17 -10.16 6.87
CA LYS A 88 -9.42 -11.42 6.76
C LYS A 88 -7.92 -11.22 6.93
N THR A 89 -7.33 -12.02 7.81
CA THR A 89 -5.87 -12.15 7.91
C THR A 89 -5.28 -12.83 6.68
N HIS A 90 -3.98 -12.67 6.45
CA HIS A 90 -3.30 -13.33 5.34
C HIS A 90 -3.39 -14.87 5.43
N LYS A 91 -3.29 -15.40 6.66
CA LYS A 91 -3.40 -16.85 6.90
C LYS A 91 -4.79 -17.36 6.54
N GLU A 92 -5.84 -16.67 6.95
CA GLU A 92 -7.23 -17.02 6.57
C GLU A 92 -7.42 -16.96 5.06
N ARG A 93 -6.88 -15.95 4.38
CA ARG A 93 -6.91 -15.90 2.91
C ARG A 93 -6.21 -17.09 2.25
N ILE A 94 -5.09 -17.55 2.81
CA ILE A 94 -4.40 -18.76 2.31
C ILE A 94 -5.23 -20.01 2.58
N MET A 95 -5.84 -20.13 3.77
CA MET A 95 -6.68 -21.29 4.11
C MET A 95 -7.93 -21.35 3.22
N ASP A 96 -8.62 -20.22 3.03
CA ASP A 96 -9.76 -20.10 2.12
C ASP A 96 -9.35 -20.50 0.69
N PHE A 97 -8.21 -20.00 0.22
CA PHE A 97 -7.69 -20.33 -1.12
C PHE A 97 -7.36 -21.82 -1.26
N ASN A 98 -6.69 -22.42 -0.29
CA ASN A 98 -6.38 -23.84 -0.32
C ASN A 98 -7.66 -24.69 -0.28
N SER A 99 -8.63 -24.33 0.58
CA SER A 99 -9.92 -25.00 0.60
C SER A 99 -10.67 -24.88 -0.73
N GLN A 100 -10.58 -23.74 -1.41
CA GLN A 100 -11.15 -23.57 -2.76
C GLN A 100 -10.46 -24.46 -3.79
N LEU A 101 -9.14 -24.61 -3.73
CA LEU A 101 -8.39 -25.49 -4.63
C LEU A 101 -8.73 -26.96 -4.40
N ASP A 102 -8.84 -27.37 -3.13
CA ASP A 102 -9.22 -28.75 -2.79
C ASP A 102 -10.64 -29.10 -3.27
N ASN A 103 -11.53 -28.11 -3.29
CA ASN A 103 -12.89 -28.27 -3.78
C ASN A 103 -13.02 -28.12 -5.31
N LEU A 104 -11.97 -27.65 -6.00
CA LEU A 104 -12.02 -27.43 -7.44
C LEU A 104 -11.94 -28.76 -8.18
N SER A 105 -12.77 -28.93 -9.20
CA SER A 105 -12.72 -30.12 -10.05
C SER A 105 -11.37 -30.22 -10.75
N GLU A 106 -10.74 -31.40 -10.68
CA GLU A 106 -9.53 -31.70 -11.45
C GLU A 106 -9.80 -31.73 -12.97
N HIS A 107 -11.04 -32.02 -13.36
CA HIS A 107 -11.46 -32.14 -14.76
C HIS A 107 -12.43 -31.02 -15.14
N PHE A 108 -12.13 -30.34 -16.25
CA PHE A 108 -12.92 -29.22 -16.78
C PHE A 108 -13.91 -29.64 -17.88
N ASP A 109 -13.94 -30.92 -18.23
CA ASP A 109 -14.83 -31.47 -19.25
C ASP A 109 -15.21 -32.92 -18.90
N ILE A 110 -16.34 -33.36 -19.45
CA ILE A 110 -16.88 -34.69 -19.20
C ILE A 110 -16.06 -35.70 -20.00
N PRO A 111 -15.61 -36.82 -19.38
CA PRO A 111 -14.89 -37.84 -20.12
C PRO A 111 -15.76 -38.42 -21.25
N LYS A 112 -15.13 -38.65 -22.40
CA LYS A 112 -15.81 -39.22 -23.58
C LYS A 112 -16.16 -40.69 -23.33
N VAL A 113 -17.22 -41.17 -23.98
CA VAL A 113 -17.74 -42.54 -23.79
C VAL A 113 -16.71 -43.63 -24.13
N SER A 114 -15.77 -43.36 -25.04
CA SER A 114 -14.67 -44.26 -25.38
C SER A 114 -13.36 -43.97 -24.62
N TRP A 115 -13.39 -43.11 -23.61
CA TRP A 115 -12.21 -42.77 -22.81
C TRP A 115 -11.92 -43.94 -21.85
N THR A 116 -11.01 -44.81 -22.26
CA THR A 116 -10.37 -45.78 -21.35
C THR A 116 -9.14 -45.14 -20.72
N LYS A 117 -8.83 -45.52 -19.48
CA LYS A 117 -7.69 -45.00 -18.73
C LYS A 117 -6.35 -45.43 -19.32
#